data_AF-A0A7C5W4Y0-F1
#
_entry.id   AF-A0A7C5W4Y0-F1
#
_cell.length_a   1.000
_cell.length_b   1.000
_cell.length_c   1.000
_cell.angle_alpha   90.00
_cell.angle_beta   90.00
_cell.angle_gamma   90.00
#
_symmetry.space_group_name_H-M   'P 1'
#
loop_
_entity.id
_entity.type
_entity.pdbx_description
1 polymer ?
#
loop_
_entity_poly.entity_id
_entity_poly.type
_entity_poly.pdbx_seq_one_letter_code
_entity_poly.pdbx_strand_id
1 'polypeptide(L)'
;MLDRVETIERIPVKREKVYNLSVEGDETFFAEGLLVHNCRTTYVVTHEQVEEHREVIEPAAPPFDVSELTPVRMRLDGVHEKQVFEDAEGKRWLFKPVSKREEFRAWGDRAAAELAKRLGIPTPEVYVTEIEGRPGSLQQLFDVAGNFRGVNPTALTPAELARIQREHVFDWLISNHDGHPGNLIRLKDGRLVGIDKGQAFRFFGKVRLSLNYNPNPESSIYNDIFKAYAEGKDVGVLPLGHGDIEGLLRKIDALPDEEFRRILSPYAKRAAEAGRLAYGTEEAFLEKALERKRAMRKQLKEFYGDLDVSRKKALGKVVEAVPFRDVDAAFVRKVKQSGTMGQSLMVAGDDFENMNLLVYEVQGKGLFIEGKLRAQSQSKLLQRLGIDAGVTDADPYWERVLKVAKSYNHHLGPKGDGAVPEHTAKLWKELLAELGKDESDRAKSYRRYIAALAKERKGEVAWAKDAVGQLVEKYSPPKGDLPGGVSL
;
A
#
# COMPACT_ATOMS: atom_id res chain seq x y z
N MET A 1 -23.57 -58.88 -38.67
CA MET A 1 -22.17 -59.31 -38.50
C MET A 1 -21.31 -58.38 -39.32
N LEU A 2 -20.56 -57.48 -38.68
CA LEU A 2 -19.41 -56.82 -39.30
C LEU A 2 -18.31 -56.74 -38.25
N ASP A 3 -17.57 -57.83 -38.21
CA ASP A 3 -16.11 -57.94 -38.02
C ASP A 3 -15.37 -56.88 -38.86
N ARG A 4 -14.13 -56.44 -38.60
CA ARG A 4 -13.18 -56.51 -37.47
C ARG A 4 -12.17 -55.38 -37.77
N VAL A 5 -11.66 -54.68 -36.76
CA VAL A 5 -10.70 -53.58 -36.95
C VAL A 5 -9.34 -54.11 -37.39
N GLU A 6 -8.83 -53.68 -38.56
CA GLU A 6 -7.60 -54.19 -39.16
C GLU A 6 -6.34 -53.39 -38.80
N THR A 7 -6.43 -52.17 -38.25
CA THR A 7 -5.27 -51.41 -37.70
C THR A 7 -5.71 -50.35 -36.69
N ILE A 8 -4.85 -50.05 -35.70
CA ILE A 8 -4.98 -48.89 -34.80
C ILE A 8 -3.77 -47.99 -35.01
N GLU A 9 -4.01 -46.77 -35.47
CA GLU A 9 -2.98 -45.74 -35.61
C GLU A 9 -3.20 -44.66 -34.54
N ARG A 10 -2.14 -44.30 -33.81
CA ARG A 10 -2.18 -43.17 -32.85
C ARG A 10 -1.78 -41.89 -33.58
N ILE A 11 -2.78 -41.07 -33.90
CA ILE A 11 -2.58 -39.71 -34.38
C ILE A 11 -2.46 -38.77 -33.16
N PRO A 12 -1.31 -38.10 -32.93
CA PRO A 12 -1.20 -37.12 -31.85
C PRO A 12 -1.89 -35.82 -32.27
N VAL A 13 -3.07 -35.56 -31.70
CA VAL A 13 -3.78 -34.28 -31.86
C VAL A 13 -3.39 -33.36 -30.72
N LYS A 14 -2.74 -32.22 -31.01
CA LYS A 14 -2.59 -31.13 -30.02
C LYS A 14 -3.97 -30.54 -29.75
N ARG A 15 -4.40 -30.63 -28.50
CA ARG A 15 -5.73 -30.23 -28.03
C ARG A 15 -5.85 -28.70 -28.06
N GLU A 16 -6.70 -28.17 -28.93
CA GLU A 16 -7.29 -26.85 -28.79
C GLU A 16 -8.78 -27.00 -28.47
N LYS A 17 -9.27 -26.12 -27.59
CA LYS A 17 -10.71 -25.92 -27.33
C LYS A 17 -11.01 -24.43 -27.25
N VAL A 18 -12.09 -24.04 -27.90
CA VAL A 18 -12.76 -22.73 -27.89
C VAL A 18 -13.82 -22.69 -26.77
N TYR A 19 -14.30 -21.52 -26.30
CA TYR A 19 -15.72 -21.08 -26.11
C TYR A 19 -15.87 -19.79 -25.25
N ASN A 20 -17.13 -19.28 -25.19
CA ASN A 20 -17.62 -17.89 -25.24
C ASN A 20 -17.84 -17.16 -23.88
N LEU A 21 -17.98 -15.83 -23.93
CA LEU A 21 -18.12 -14.86 -22.81
C LEU A 21 -19.60 -14.50 -22.51
N SER A 22 -19.97 -14.18 -21.24
CA SER A 22 -20.84 -13.01 -20.92
C SER A 22 -20.90 -12.56 -19.44
N VAL A 23 -21.39 -11.32 -19.31
CA VAL A 23 -21.50 -10.25 -18.27
C VAL A 23 -22.29 -10.58 -16.98
N GLU A 24 -21.99 -9.83 -15.88
CA GLU A 24 -22.82 -9.69 -14.67
C GLU A 24 -24.31 -9.47 -15.02
N GLY A 25 -25.14 -10.43 -14.65
CA GLY A 25 -26.42 -10.74 -15.29
C GLY A 25 -26.54 -12.23 -15.61
N ASP A 26 -25.40 -12.95 -15.70
CA ASP A 26 -25.30 -14.39 -15.39
C ASP A 26 -23.84 -14.86 -15.20
N GLU A 27 -23.71 -16.11 -14.77
CA GLU A 27 -22.61 -16.82 -14.12
C GLU A 27 -21.50 -17.39 -15.06
N THR A 28 -20.25 -17.42 -14.57
CA THR A 28 -19.04 -18.09 -15.12
C THR A 28 -18.45 -17.53 -16.44
N PHE A 29 -17.14 -17.25 -16.49
CA PHE A 29 -16.46 -16.86 -17.75
C PHE A 29 -15.07 -17.49 -17.96
N PHE A 30 -14.61 -17.47 -19.22
CA PHE A 30 -13.31 -17.98 -19.67
C PHE A 30 -12.40 -16.85 -20.17
N ALA A 31 -11.15 -16.85 -19.70
CA ALA A 31 -10.06 -16.04 -20.25
C ALA A 31 -8.80 -16.91 -20.37
N GLU A 32 -8.15 -16.88 -21.54
CA GLU A 32 -6.88 -17.58 -21.83
C GLU A 32 -6.82 -19.07 -21.42
N GLY A 33 -7.94 -19.79 -21.53
CA GLY A 33 -8.00 -21.24 -21.29
C GLY A 33 -8.06 -21.66 -19.81
N LEU A 34 -8.25 -20.74 -18.87
CA LEU A 34 -8.51 -21.03 -17.46
C LEU A 34 -10.00 -20.81 -17.12
N LEU A 35 -10.62 -21.81 -16.47
CA LEU A 35 -11.93 -21.66 -15.83
C LEU A 35 -11.71 -21.04 -14.45
N VAL A 36 -12.26 -19.85 -14.22
CA VAL A 36 -12.26 -19.23 -12.89
C VAL A 36 -13.70 -19.22 -12.38
N HIS A 37 -13.96 -20.09 -11.40
CA HIS A 37 -15.22 -20.12 -10.68
C HIS A 37 -15.09 -19.26 -9.43
N ASN A 38 -15.86 -18.19 -9.36
CA ASN A 38 -15.91 -17.34 -8.18
C ASN A 38 -16.94 -17.93 -7.21
N CYS A 39 -16.49 -18.81 -6.30
CA CYS A 39 -17.32 -19.25 -5.18
C CYS A 39 -17.60 -18.03 -4.28
N ARG A 40 -18.77 -17.41 -4.45
CA ARG A 40 -19.35 -16.61 -3.37
C ARG A 40 -20.04 -17.59 -2.43
N THR A 41 -19.35 -18.01 -1.38
CA THR A 41 -20.04 -18.64 -0.25
C THR A 41 -20.77 -17.53 0.50
N THR A 42 -22.05 -17.36 0.19
CA THR A 42 -22.98 -16.66 1.07
C THR A 42 -23.32 -17.63 2.19
N TYR A 43 -22.72 -17.45 3.36
CA TYR A 43 -23.28 -17.99 4.58
C TYR A 43 -24.57 -17.20 4.84
N VAL A 44 -25.72 -17.86 4.70
CA VAL A 44 -26.94 -17.37 5.35
C VAL A 44 -26.78 -17.72 6.82
N VAL A 45 -26.19 -16.79 7.57
CA VAL A 45 -26.19 -16.86 9.03
C VAL A 45 -27.58 -16.37 9.45
N THR A 46 -28.40 -17.25 10.03
CA THR A 46 -29.70 -16.84 10.57
C THR A 46 -29.49 -15.78 11.66
N HIS A 47 -30.50 -14.95 11.93
CA HIS A 47 -30.38 -13.96 13.02
C HIS A 47 -30.08 -14.64 14.36
N GLU A 48 -30.57 -15.87 14.55
CA GLU A 48 -30.20 -16.75 15.67
C GLU A 48 -28.74 -17.18 15.63
N GLN A 49 -28.16 -17.60 14.50
CA GLN A 49 -26.73 -17.95 14.39
C GLN A 49 -25.80 -16.73 14.54
N VAL A 50 -26.26 -15.53 14.18
CA VAL A 50 -25.54 -14.27 14.46
C VAL A 50 -25.55 -13.97 15.96
N GLU A 51 -26.64 -14.25 16.66
CA GLU A 51 -26.75 -14.10 18.12
C GLU A 51 -26.03 -15.23 18.88
N GLU A 52 -26.01 -16.46 18.35
CA GLU A 52 -25.29 -17.64 18.88
C GLU A 52 -23.76 -17.49 18.72
N HIS A 53 -23.29 -16.79 17.68
CA HIS A 53 -21.90 -16.36 17.52
C HIS A 53 -21.58 -14.99 18.16
N ARG A 54 -22.59 -14.30 18.70
CA ARG A 54 -22.47 -13.07 19.51
C ARG A 54 -22.52 -13.36 20.99
N GLU A 55 -22.04 -14.53 21.42
CA GLU A 55 -21.42 -14.55 22.74
C GLU A 55 -20.17 -13.67 22.65
N VAL A 56 -20.37 -12.38 22.94
CA VAL A 56 -19.34 -11.51 23.49
C VAL A 56 -18.84 -12.27 24.71
N ILE A 57 -17.77 -13.04 24.54
CA ILE A 57 -17.07 -13.62 25.66
C ILE A 57 -16.61 -12.40 26.44
N GLU A 58 -17.34 -12.08 27.51
CA GLU A 58 -16.90 -11.09 28.46
C GLU A 58 -15.49 -11.52 28.86
N PRO A 59 -14.48 -10.63 28.72
CA PRO A 59 -13.12 -11.03 28.98
C PRO A 59 -13.03 -11.57 30.40
N ALA A 60 -12.21 -12.61 30.54
CA ALA A 60 -11.97 -13.24 31.82
C ALA A 60 -11.68 -12.16 32.88
N ALA A 61 -12.47 -12.20 33.95
CA ALA A 61 -12.20 -11.46 35.16
C ALA A 61 -10.79 -11.83 35.68
N PRO A 62 -10.18 -10.98 36.52
CA PRO A 62 -8.99 -11.38 37.26
C PRO A 62 -9.21 -12.76 37.92
N PRO A 63 -8.23 -13.67 37.89
CA PRO A 63 -8.37 -15.01 38.49
C PRO A 63 -8.31 -14.98 40.03
N PHE A 64 -8.48 -13.81 40.63
CA PHE A 64 -8.41 -13.52 42.07
C PHE A 64 -9.46 -12.48 42.43
N ASP A 65 -9.85 -12.43 43.70
CA ASP A 65 -10.77 -11.42 44.20
C ASP A 65 -10.04 -10.08 44.32
N VAL A 66 -10.49 -9.09 43.54
CA VAL A 66 -9.90 -7.74 43.55
C VAL A 66 -10.06 -7.02 44.89
N SER A 67 -11.00 -7.45 45.74
CA SER A 67 -11.20 -6.90 47.09
C SER A 67 -10.13 -7.38 48.08
N GLU A 68 -9.39 -8.44 47.77
CA GLU A 68 -8.28 -8.95 48.58
C GLU A 68 -6.95 -8.23 48.27
N LEU A 69 -6.93 -7.35 47.26
CA LEU A 69 -5.76 -6.57 46.89
C LEU A 69 -5.39 -5.57 48.00
N THR A 70 -4.14 -5.61 48.43
CA THR A 70 -3.63 -4.69 49.45
C THR A 70 -2.92 -3.50 48.81
N PRO A 71 -3.25 -2.24 49.15
CA PRO A 71 -2.58 -1.06 48.59
C PRO A 71 -1.10 -1.00 48.95
N VAL A 72 -0.25 -0.70 47.97
CA VAL A 72 1.19 -0.52 48.13
C VAL A 72 1.57 0.93 47.80
N ARG A 73 2.27 1.59 48.74
CA ARG A 73 2.77 2.94 48.51
C ARG A 73 4.01 2.91 47.62
N MET A 74 3.83 3.12 46.33
CA MET A 74 4.89 3.20 45.34
C MET A 74 4.76 4.47 44.50
N ARG A 75 5.88 5.15 44.22
CA ARG A 75 5.92 6.25 43.25
C ARG A 75 6.24 5.70 41.88
N LEU A 76 5.36 5.97 40.92
CA LEU A 76 5.54 5.62 39.51
C LEU A 76 5.48 6.89 38.67
N ASP A 77 6.32 6.96 37.63
CA ASP A 77 6.31 8.07 36.67
C ASP A 77 5.02 8.09 35.84
N GLY A 78 4.63 9.26 35.33
CA GLY A 78 3.50 9.45 34.41
C GLY A 78 2.54 10.54 34.87
N VAL A 79 1.69 11.00 33.94
CA VAL A 79 0.75 12.12 34.16
C VAL A 79 -0.63 11.68 34.66
N HIS A 80 -0.95 10.39 34.55
CA HIS A 80 -2.25 9.85 34.94
C HIS A 80 -2.21 9.25 36.34
N GLU A 81 -3.36 9.27 37.02
CA GLU A 81 -3.53 8.66 38.34
C GLU A 81 -3.23 7.16 38.28
N LYS A 82 -2.52 6.66 39.31
CA LYS A 82 -2.03 5.29 39.40
C LYS A 82 -2.11 4.84 40.86
N GLN A 83 -2.66 3.65 41.08
CA GLN A 83 -2.64 2.99 42.38
C GLN A 83 -1.92 1.65 42.22
N VAL A 84 -1.07 1.29 43.19
CA VAL A 84 -0.35 0.01 43.18
C VAL A 84 -0.94 -0.88 44.25
N PHE A 85 -1.15 -2.13 43.90
CA PHE A 85 -1.69 -3.16 44.76
C PHE A 85 -0.77 -4.39 44.76
N GLU A 86 -0.93 -5.22 45.78
CA GLU A 86 -0.31 -6.52 45.91
C GLU A 86 -1.40 -7.56 46.18
N ASP A 87 -1.33 -8.72 45.51
CA ASP A 87 -2.23 -9.84 45.79
C ASP A 87 -1.68 -10.77 46.88
N ALA A 88 -2.46 -11.79 47.26
CA ALA A 88 -2.09 -12.75 48.29
C ALA A 88 -0.82 -13.56 47.96
N GLU A 89 -0.42 -13.62 46.69
CA GLU A 89 0.80 -14.30 46.23
C GLU A 89 2.03 -13.36 46.21
N GLY A 90 1.86 -12.09 46.59
CA GLY A 90 2.92 -11.08 46.57
C GLY A 90 3.19 -10.48 45.19
N LYS A 91 2.32 -10.74 44.20
CA LYS A 91 2.43 -10.17 42.85
C LYS A 91 1.86 -8.76 42.86
N ARG A 92 2.57 -7.84 42.21
CA ARG A 92 2.19 -6.43 42.17
C ARG A 92 1.36 -6.09 40.94
N TRP A 93 0.39 -5.22 41.14
CA TRP A 93 -0.58 -4.79 40.14
C TRP A 93 -0.69 -3.27 40.12
N LEU A 94 -0.71 -2.69 38.92
CA LEU A 94 -0.93 -1.28 38.67
C LEU A 94 -2.38 -1.07 38.22
N PHE A 95 -3.16 -0.40 39.03
CA PHE A 95 -4.49 0.06 38.66
C PHE A 95 -4.44 1.47 38.09
N LYS A 96 -5.00 1.64 36.90
CA LYS A 96 -5.18 2.95 36.22
C LYS A 96 -6.68 3.27 36.20
N PRO A 97 -7.19 4.05 37.17
CA PRO A 97 -8.60 4.44 37.17
C PRO A 97 -8.92 5.34 35.98
N VAL A 98 -10.12 5.20 35.46
CA VAL A 98 -10.69 6.06 34.42
C VAL A 98 -12.08 6.52 34.83
N SER A 99 -12.54 7.63 34.27
CA SER A 99 -13.95 8.01 34.45
C SER A 99 -14.86 7.01 33.71
N LYS A 100 -16.11 6.86 34.15
CA LYS A 100 -17.09 6.00 33.44
C LYS A 100 -17.25 6.35 31.95
N ARG A 101 -17.10 7.64 31.59
CA ARG A 101 -17.14 8.09 30.18
C ARG A 101 -15.88 7.74 29.38
N GLU A 102 -14.80 7.37 30.05
CA GLU A 102 -13.52 6.99 29.46
C GLU A 102 -13.16 5.52 29.68
N GLU A 103 -14.12 4.70 30.15
CA GLU A 103 -13.95 3.26 30.39
C GLU A 103 -13.39 2.54 29.16
N PHE A 104 -13.77 2.97 27.95
CA PHE A 104 -13.25 2.44 26.69
C PHE A 104 -11.71 2.43 26.62
N ARG A 105 -11.00 3.32 27.33
CA ARG A 105 -9.52 3.31 27.38
C ARG A 105 -8.97 2.06 28.09
N ALA A 106 -9.60 1.64 29.19
CA ALA A 106 -9.23 0.41 29.90
C ALA A 106 -9.44 -0.83 29.00
N TRP A 107 -10.51 -0.79 28.19
CA TRP A 107 -10.78 -1.83 27.19
C TRP A 107 -9.80 -1.80 26.02
N GLY A 108 -9.29 -0.63 25.62
CA GLY A 108 -8.22 -0.50 24.64
C GLY A 108 -6.91 -1.13 25.12
N ASP A 109 -6.54 -0.85 26.38
CA ASP A 109 -5.41 -1.49 27.07
C ASP A 109 -5.56 -3.02 27.09
N ARG A 110 -6.74 -3.51 27.50
CA ARG A 110 -7.04 -4.95 27.54
C ARG A 110 -6.95 -5.59 26.16
N ALA A 111 -7.54 -4.97 25.14
CA ALA A 111 -7.52 -5.49 23.76
C ALA A 111 -6.08 -5.58 23.22
N ALA A 112 -5.24 -4.58 23.50
CA ALA A 112 -3.82 -4.61 23.14
C ALA A 112 -3.08 -5.75 23.86
N ALA A 113 -3.28 -5.93 25.16
CA ALA A 113 -2.64 -7.00 25.92
C ALA A 113 -3.08 -8.40 25.44
N GLU A 114 -4.37 -8.60 25.19
CA GLU A 114 -4.90 -9.88 24.70
C GLU A 114 -4.35 -10.22 23.32
N LEU A 115 -4.30 -9.22 22.42
CA LEU A 115 -3.73 -9.40 21.09
C LEU A 115 -2.21 -9.69 21.15
N ALA A 116 -1.46 -8.97 22.00
CA ALA A 116 -0.03 -9.23 22.21
C ALA A 116 0.20 -10.65 22.73
N LYS A 117 -0.57 -11.10 23.73
CA LYS A 117 -0.52 -12.47 24.27
C LYS A 117 -0.81 -13.49 23.17
N ARG A 118 -1.85 -13.28 22.36
CA ARG A 118 -2.23 -14.17 21.26
C ARG A 118 -1.15 -14.28 20.17
N LEU A 119 -0.36 -13.23 19.98
CA LEU A 119 0.77 -13.18 19.05
C LEU A 119 2.10 -13.65 19.67
N GLY A 120 2.11 -14.01 20.96
CA GLY A 120 3.32 -14.40 21.69
C GLY A 120 4.32 -13.25 21.80
N ILE A 121 3.82 -12.03 21.98
CA ILE A 121 4.60 -10.86 22.37
C ILE A 121 4.55 -10.77 23.90
N PRO A 122 5.71 -10.68 24.58
CA PRO A 122 5.75 -10.42 26.01
C PRO A 122 4.98 -9.14 26.35
N THR A 123 3.99 -9.25 27.23
CA THR A 123 3.07 -8.16 27.59
C THR A 123 2.61 -8.37 29.04
N PRO A 124 2.30 -7.31 29.81
CA PRO A 124 1.65 -7.45 31.10
C PRO A 124 0.28 -8.13 30.96
N GLU A 125 -0.09 -8.93 31.96
CA GLU A 125 -1.49 -9.27 32.14
C GLU A 125 -2.27 -7.99 32.43
N VAL A 126 -3.40 -7.82 31.74
CA VAL A 126 -4.26 -6.65 31.90
C VAL A 126 -5.69 -7.13 32.07
N TYR A 127 -6.38 -6.61 33.07
CA TYR A 127 -7.80 -6.84 33.31
C TYR A 127 -8.54 -5.50 33.34
N VAL A 128 -9.83 -5.50 33.01
CA VAL A 128 -10.70 -4.36 33.29
C VAL A 128 -11.49 -4.70 34.54
N THR A 129 -11.47 -3.81 35.54
CA THR A 129 -12.15 -4.03 36.81
C THR A 129 -12.56 -2.71 37.44
N GLU A 130 -13.32 -2.78 38.54
CA GLU A 130 -13.69 -1.65 39.38
C GLU A 130 -13.03 -1.79 40.75
N ILE A 131 -12.34 -0.75 41.21
CA ILE A 131 -11.77 -0.67 42.55
C ILE A 131 -12.29 0.63 43.18
N GLU A 132 -12.84 0.53 44.40
CA GLU A 132 -13.41 1.67 45.14
C GLU A 132 -14.46 2.46 44.31
N GLY A 133 -15.29 1.77 43.52
CA GLY A 133 -16.34 2.40 42.72
C GLY A 133 -15.85 3.08 41.42
N ARG A 134 -14.56 2.96 41.08
CA ARG A 134 -13.95 3.55 39.87
C ARG A 134 -13.53 2.45 38.90
N PRO A 135 -13.99 2.49 37.64
CA PRO A 135 -13.52 1.53 36.64
C PRO A 135 -12.09 1.85 36.22
N GLY A 136 -11.34 0.85 35.76
CA GLY A 136 -9.96 1.03 35.32
C GLY A 136 -9.32 -0.23 34.74
N SER A 137 -8.09 -0.09 34.26
CA SER A 137 -7.26 -1.24 33.88
C SER A 137 -6.35 -1.64 35.03
N LEU A 138 -6.34 -2.93 35.39
CA LEU A 138 -5.46 -3.55 36.36
C LEU A 138 -4.37 -4.32 35.61
N GLN A 139 -3.12 -3.87 35.70
CA GLN A 139 -2.00 -4.35 34.90
C GLN A 139 -0.93 -4.98 35.79
N GLN A 140 -0.42 -6.15 35.45
CA GLN A 140 0.69 -6.76 36.18
C GLN A 140 1.92 -5.84 36.14
N LEU A 141 2.51 -5.57 37.32
CA LEU A 141 3.81 -4.93 37.42
C LEU A 141 4.93 -5.98 37.42
N PHE A 142 6.03 -5.62 36.76
CA PHE A 142 7.21 -6.46 36.68
C PHE A 142 8.35 -5.89 37.52
N ASP A 143 9.24 -6.79 37.92
CA ASP A 143 10.56 -6.44 38.44
C ASP A 143 11.46 -5.96 37.30
N VAL A 144 11.58 -4.63 37.18
CA VAL A 144 12.34 -3.97 36.12
C VAL A 144 13.81 -3.80 36.50
N ALA A 145 14.70 -4.02 35.53
CA ALA A 145 16.10 -3.61 35.59
C ALA A 145 16.31 -2.18 35.07
N GLY A 146 15.42 -1.72 34.19
CA GLY A 146 15.44 -0.36 33.63
C GLY A 146 14.50 -0.21 32.44
N ASN A 147 14.54 0.95 31.79
CA ASN A 147 13.88 1.23 30.52
C ASN A 147 14.91 1.75 29.50
N PHE A 148 14.45 2.22 28.34
CA PHE A 148 15.34 2.68 27.27
C PHE A 148 15.58 4.19 27.26
N ARG A 149 15.13 4.94 28.27
CA ARG A 149 15.43 6.38 28.35
C ARG A 149 16.94 6.59 28.51
N GLY A 150 17.50 7.44 27.65
CA GLY A 150 18.94 7.74 27.64
C GLY A 150 19.82 6.61 27.11
N VAL A 151 19.25 5.49 26.64
CA VAL A 151 20.05 4.42 26.02
C VAL A 151 20.54 4.88 24.66
N ASN A 152 21.85 4.78 24.43
CA ASN A 152 22.44 5.05 23.13
C ASN A 152 22.02 3.97 22.11
N PRO A 153 21.34 4.33 21.01
CA PRO A 153 20.93 3.37 19.98
C PRO A 153 22.06 2.54 19.38
N THR A 154 23.30 3.03 19.38
CA THR A 154 24.48 2.29 18.87
C THR A 154 24.92 1.16 19.80
N ALA A 155 24.47 1.17 21.07
CA ALA A 155 24.81 0.16 22.07
C ALA A 155 23.78 -0.98 22.15
N LEU A 156 22.72 -0.92 21.33
CA LEU A 156 21.68 -1.95 21.29
C LEU A 156 22.22 -3.25 20.71
N THR A 157 22.01 -4.35 21.42
CA THR A 157 22.34 -5.68 20.89
C THR A 157 21.39 -6.06 19.74
N PRO A 158 21.78 -6.98 18.84
CA PRO A 158 20.88 -7.47 17.79
C PRO A 158 19.56 -8.05 18.33
N ALA A 159 19.60 -8.71 19.49
CA ALA A 159 18.42 -9.25 20.14
C ALA A 159 17.47 -8.14 20.64
N GLU A 160 17.99 -7.08 21.26
CA GLU A 160 17.18 -5.94 21.69
C GLU A 160 16.59 -5.19 20.51
N LEU A 161 17.38 -5.00 19.45
CA LEU A 161 16.93 -4.39 18.21
C LEU A 161 15.79 -5.20 17.56
N ALA A 162 15.89 -6.53 17.52
CA ALA A 162 14.81 -7.40 17.05
C ALA A 162 13.53 -7.21 17.87
N ARG A 163 13.64 -7.08 19.19
CA ARG A 163 12.49 -6.87 20.09
C ARG A 163 11.87 -5.49 19.92
N ILE A 164 12.69 -4.44 19.81
CA ILE A 164 12.22 -3.07 19.53
C ILE A 164 11.49 -3.02 18.18
N GLN A 165 12.02 -3.67 17.14
CA GLN A 165 11.36 -3.72 15.84
C GLN A 165 10.09 -4.56 15.84
N ARG A 166 10.02 -5.63 16.63
CA ARG A 166 8.76 -6.36 16.87
C ARG A 166 7.72 -5.48 17.56
N GLU A 167 8.16 -4.66 18.52
CA GLU A 167 7.29 -3.69 19.18
C GLU A 167 6.73 -2.68 18.19
N HIS A 168 7.55 -2.15 17.28
CA HIS A 168 7.09 -1.29 16.19
C HIS A 168 6.02 -1.96 15.30
N VAL A 169 6.24 -3.22 14.91
CA VAL A 169 5.26 -3.98 14.10
C VAL A 169 3.93 -4.12 14.84
N PHE A 170 3.99 -4.43 16.13
CA PHE A 170 2.80 -4.56 16.96
C PHE A 170 2.08 -3.23 17.19
N ASP A 171 2.82 -2.18 17.55
CA ASP A 171 2.28 -0.83 17.73
C ASP A 171 1.65 -0.30 16.44
N TRP A 172 2.22 -0.62 15.27
CA TRP A 172 1.58 -0.31 13.99
C TRP A 172 0.24 -1.04 13.84
N LEU A 173 0.17 -2.35 14.13
CA LEU A 173 -1.07 -3.15 14.03
C LEU A 173 -2.21 -2.54 14.87
N ILE A 174 -1.92 -2.11 16.09
CA ILE A 174 -2.92 -1.50 17.00
C ILE A 174 -3.01 0.04 16.88
N SER A 175 -2.35 0.63 15.88
CA SER A 175 -2.30 2.09 15.68
C SER A 175 -1.87 2.86 16.93
N ASN A 176 -0.96 2.29 17.72
CA ASN A 176 -0.32 2.94 18.85
C ASN A 176 0.90 3.76 18.38
N HIS A 177 1.00 5.00 18.85
CA HIS A 177 2.08 5.93 18.48
C HIS A 177 2.81 6.48 19.71
N ASP A 178 2.61 5.87 20.88
CA ASP A 178 3.19 6.30 22.15
C ASP A 178 4.29 5.35 22.65
N GLY A 179 4.95 4.64 21.73
CA GLY A 179 6.05 3.70 22.02
C GLY A 179 7.37 4.40 22.37
N HIS A 180 7.34 5.38 23.27
CA HIS A 180 8.52 6.14 23.69
C HIS A 180 9.46 5.27 24.56
N PRO A 181 10.75 5.64 24.75
CA PRO A 181 11.73 4.78 25.42
C PRO A 181 11.40 4.37 26.86
N GLY A 182 10.50 5.09 27.54
CA GLY A 182 9.99 4.72 28.87
C GLY A 182 8.96 3.58 28.85
N ASN A 183 8.31 3.35 27.70
CA ASN A 183 7.27 2.33 27.51
C ASN A 183 7.81 0.99 27.02
N LEU A 184 9.14 0.85 26.92
CA LEU A 184 9.80 -0.42 26.75
C LEU A 184 10.67 -0.68 27.98
N ILE A 185 10.41 -1.77 28.69
CA ILE A 185 11.11 -2.10 29.93
C ILE A 185 12.01 -3.33 29.73
N ARG A 186 13.19 -3.30 30.34
CA ARG A 186 14.08 -4.45 30.49
C ARG A 186 13.80 -5.08 31.83
N LEU A 187 13.41 -6.35 31.83
CA LEU A 187 13.23 -7.15 33.03
C LEU A 187 14.59 -7.62 33.57
N LYS A 188 14.65 -7.97 34.86
CA LYS A 188 15.88 -8.51 35.48
C LYS A 188 16.39 -9.79 34.82
N ASP A 189 15.52 -10.55 34.17
CA ASP A 189 15.87 -11.77 33.42
C ASP A 189 16.31 -11.50 31.96
N GLY A 190 16.45 -10.23 31.57
CA GLY A 190 16.89 -9.80 30.24
C GLY A 190 15.78 -9.76 29.18
N ARG A 191 14.54 -10.15 29.50
CA ARG A 191 13.40 -9.98 28.57
C ARG A 191 13.06 -8.50 28.41
N LEU A 192 12.55 -8.15 27.22
CA LEU A 192 11.96 -6.85 26.95
C LEU A 192 10.44 -6.97 26.86
N VAL A 193 9.75 -6.01 27.48
CA VAL A 193 8.29 -5.95 27.50
C VAL A 193 7.84 -4.54 27.13
N GLY A 194 6.94 -4.43 26.15
CA GLY A 194 6.22 -3.21 25.86
C GLY A 194 5.09 -3.00 26.87
N ILE A 195 5.02 -1.81 27.47
CA ILE A 195 3.98 -1.43 28.43
C ILE A 195 3.22 -0.21 27.94
N ASP A 196 2.16 0.15 28.68
CA ASP A 196 1.37 1.37 28.49
C ASP A 196 0.77 1.52 27.08
N LYS A 197 -0.14 0.60 26.73
CA LYS A 197 -0.83 0.58 25.43
C LYS A 197 -2.13 1.40 25.41
N GLY A 198 -2.29 2.33 26.35
CA GLY A 198 -3.53 3.08 26.55
C GLY A 198 -3.87 4.05 25.41
N GLN A 199 -2.91 4.28 24.50
CA GLN A 199 -3.11 5.05 23.27
C GLN A 199 -3.44 4.19 22.04
N ALA A 200 -3.67 2.88 22.19
CA ALA A 200 -4.12 2.01 21.12
C ALA A 200 -5.33 2.64 20.39
N PHE A 201 -5.24 2.69 19.06
CA PHE A 201 -6.25 3.26 18.16
C PHE A 201 -6.64 4.74 18.38
N ARG A 202 -5.97 5.49 19.27
CA ARG A 202 -6.29 6.90 19.56
C ARG A 202 -6.27 7.80 18.32
N PHE A 203 -5.29 7.57 17.43
CA PHE A 203 -5.12 8.37 16.20
C PHE A 203 -5.60 7.65 14.95
N PHE A 204 -6.29 6.51 15.10
CA PHE A 204 -6.63 5.66 13.97
C PHE A 204 -7.40 6.42 12.88
N GLY A 205 -6.93 6.28 11.63
CA GLY A 205 -7.46 6.95 10.44
C GLY A 205 -6.76 8.25 10.06
N LYS A 206 -5.90 8.77 10.94
CA LYS A 206 -5.08 9.97 10.69
C LYS A 206 -3.58 9.66 10.59
N VAL A 207 -3.22 8.39 10.68
CA VAL A 207 -1.85 7.92 10.86
C VAL A 207 -1.18 7.58 9.54
N ARG A 208 0.15 7.68 9.51
CA ARG A 208 0.98 7.26 8.38
C ARG A 208 2.20 6.51 8.91
N LEU A 209 2.55 5.41 8.24
CA LEU A 209 3.81 4.71 8.53
C LEU A 209 4.95 5.52 7.90
N SER A 210 5.54 6.41 8.69
CA SER A 210 6.52 7.39 8.23
C SER A 210 7.42 7.86 9.36
N LEU A 211 8.68 8.14 9.05
CA LEU A 211 9.64 8.74 9.99
C LEU A 211 9.19 10.09 10.55
N ASN A 212 8.39 10.84 9.79
CA ASN A 212 8.00 12.21 10.13
C ASN A 212 6.64 12.29 10.83
N TYR A 213 6.00 11.13 11.09
CA TYR A 213 4.74 11.09 11.82
C TYR A 213 5.02 10.81 13.30
N ASN A 214 4.89 11.84 14.14
CA ASN A 214 4.88 11.71 15.59
C ASN A 214 3.74 12.59 16.17
N PRO A 215 2.61 12.00 16.57
CA PRO A 215 1.49 12.77 17.12
C PRO A 215 1.68 13.15 18.59
N ASN A 216 2.73 12.65 19.26
CA ASN A 216 3.04 12.88 20.67
C ASN A 216 4.28 13.79 20.85
N PRO A 217 4.46 14.44 22.01
CA PRO A 217 5.64 15.27 22.27
C PRO A 217 6.96 14.48 22.31
N GLU A 218 6.96 13.30 22.95
CA GLU A 218 8.10 12.37 22.97
C GLU A 218 8.03 11.48 21.73
N SER A 219 9.16 11.22 21.07
CA SER A 219 9.27 10.32 19.93
C SER A 219 9.25 8.86 20.37
N SER A 220 8.77 7.97 19.51
CA SER A 220 8.91 6.54 19.75
C SER A 220 10.36 6.09 19.56
N ILE A 221 10.80 5.13 20.37
CA ILE A 221 12.18 4.63 20.35
C ILE A 221 12.57 4.08 18.97
N TYR A 222 11.66 3.34 18.34
CA TYR A 222 11.90 2.76 17.02
C TYR A 222 11.97 3.84 15.92
N ASN A 223 11.20 4.93 16.02
CA ASN A 223 11.31 6.01 15.03
C ASN A 223 12.65 6.72 15.14
N ASP A 224 13.18 6.93 16.34
CA ASP A 224 14.50 7.54 16.52
C ASP A 224 15.61 6.64 15.99
N ILE A 225 15.51 5.32 16.21
CA ILE A 225 16.41 4.32 15.60
C ILE A 225 16.32 4.36 14.08
N PHE A 226 15.11 4.33 13.50
CA PHE A 226 14.92 4.33 12.05
C PHE A 226 15.40 5.64 11.40
N LYS A 227 15.18 6.80 12.05
CA LYS A 227 15.72 8.09 11.60
C LYS A 227 17.25 8.06 11.59
N ALA A 228 17.87 7.66 12.69
CA ALA A 228 19.32 7.58 12.79
C ALA A 228 19.90 6.63 11.73
N TYR A 229 19.26 5.48 11.51
CA TYR A 229 19.64 4.53 10.47
C TYR A 229 19.53 5.13 9.07
N ALA A 230 18.41 5.78 8.75
CA ALA A 230 18.16 6.41 7.45
C ALA A 230 19.12 7.59 7.18
N GLU A 231 19.56 8.28 8.21
CA GLU A 231 20.58 9.35 8.15
C GLU A 231 22.02 8.82 7.97
N GLY A 232 22.21 7.49 7.91
CA GLY A 232 23.53 6.89 7.73
C GLY A 232 24.36 6.81 9.02
N LYS A 233 23.78 7.07 10.20
CA LYS A 233 24.48 6.92 11.48
C LYS A 233 24.79 5.44 11.77
N ASP A 234 25.72 5.22 12.69
CA ASP A 234 26.16 3.88 13.10
C ASP A 234 25.17 3.21 14.07
N VAL A 235 23.95 3.00 13.59
CA VAL A 235 22.85 2.34 14.30
C VAL A 235 22.40 1.14 13.47
N GLY A 236 22.10 0.02 14.12
CA GLY A 236 21.57 -1.16 13.45
C GLY A 236 20.07 -1.05 13.20
N VAL A 237 19.61 -1.57 12.06
CA VAL A 237 18.21 -1.95 11.79
C VAL A 237 18.24 -3.32 11.14
N LEU A 238 17.48 -4.27 11.68
CA LEU A 238 17.36 -5.60 11.10
C LEU A 238 16.41 -5.54 9.89
N PRO A 239 16.68 -6.32 8.83
CA PRO A 239 15.77 -6.40 7.69
C PRO A 239 14.43 -6.99 8.13
N LEU A 240 13.35 -6.61 7.45
CA LEU A 240 12.00 -7.12 7.76
C LEU A 240 11.92 -8.66 7.73
N GLY A 241 12.73 -9.31 6.88
CA GLY A 241 12.84 -10.76 6.78
C GLY A 241 13.63 -11.44 7.91
N HIS A 242 14.13 -10.69 8.89
CA HIS A 242 14.78 -11.26 10.07
C HIS A 242 13.81 -12.21 10.81
N GLY A 243 14.29 -13.39 11.24
CA GLY A 243 13.45 -14.48 11.74
C GLY A 243 12.49 -14.09 12.87
N ASP A 244 12.91 -13.25 13.81
CA ASP A 244 12.05 -12.75 14.88
C ASP A 244 10.89 -11.86 14.40
N ILE A 245 11.15 -11.03 13.38
CA ILE A 245 10.18 -10.07 12.85
C ILE A 245 9.23 -10.80 11.88
N GLU A 246 9.79 -11.59 10.97
CA GLU A 246 9.04 -12.45 10.06
C GLU A 246 8.18 -13.46 10.82
N GLY A 247 8.69 -14.02 11.92
CA GLY A 247 7.92 -14.90 12.79
C GLY A 247 6.69 -14.22 13.41
N LEU A 248 6.81 -12.94 13.82
CA LEU A 248 5.66 -12.16 14.28
C LEU A 248 4.67 -11.88 13.14
N LEU A 249 5.15 -11.46 11.97
CA LEU A 249 4.28 -11.20 10.81
C LEU A 249 3.49 -12.45 10.42
N ARG A 250 4.11 -13.63 10.39
CA ARG A 250 3.41 -14.90 10.13
C ARG A 250 2.32 -15.19 11.15
N LYS A 251 2.55 -14.91 12.44
CA LYS A 251 1.52 -15.07 13.47
C LYS A 251 0.37 -14.09 13.28
N ILE A 252 0.65 -12.87 12.85
CA ILE A 252 -0.39 -11.88 12.53
C ILE A 252 -1.18 -12.34 11.30
N ASP A 253 -0.51 -12.80 10.25
CA ASP A 253 -1.15 -13.31 9.03
C ASP A 253 -2.05 -14.53 9.36
N ALA A 254 -1.57 -15.43 10.24
CA ALA A 254 -2.27 -16.64 10.65
C ALA A 254 -3.36 -16.42 11.71
N LEU A 255 -3.45 -15.24 12.33
CA LEU A 255 -4.52 -14.92 13.28
C LEU A 255 -5.85 -14.84 12.51
N PRO A 256 -6.87 -15.66 12.82
CA PRO A 256 -8.16 -15.59 12.14
C PRO A 256 -8.79 -14.20 12.27
N ASP A 257 -9.40 -13.72 11.19
CA ASP A 257 -10.02 -12.39 11.17
C ASP A 257 -11.13 -12.28 12.21
N GLU A 258 -11.94 -13.33 12.40
CA GLU A 258 -12.98 -13.37 13.45
C GLU A 258 -12.39 -13.28 14.86
N GLU A 259 -11.25 -13.93 15.10
CA GLU A 259 -10.58 -13.84 16.40
C GLU A 259 -10.03 -12.43 16.64
N PHE A 260 -9.46 -11.80 15.61
CA PHE A 260 -9.00 -10.41 15.68
C PHE A 260 -10.16 -9.45 15.94
N ARG A 261 -11.30 -9.61 15.25
CA ARG A 261 -12.52 -8.82 15.48
C ARG A 261 -13.04 -9.00 16.91
N ARG A 262 -13.12 -10.25 17.37
CA ARG A 262 -13.58 -10.60 18.72
C ARG A 262 -12.75 -9.94 19.82
N ILE A 263 -11.43 -9.88 19.66
CA ILE A 263 -10.53 -9.21 20.63
C ILE A 263 -10.79 -7.70 20.67
N LEU A 264 -11.06 -7.07 19.52
CA LEU A 264 -11.26 -5.61 19.42
C LEU A 264 -12.68 -5.14 19.71
N SER A 265 -13.69 -5.99 19.53
CA SER A 265 -15.12 -5.64 19.66
C SER A 265 -15.48 -5.00 21.00
N PRO A 266 -15.03 -5.51 22.18
CA PRO A 266 -15.38 -4.89 23.46
C PRO A 266 -14.88 -3.45 23.62
N TYR A 267 -13.70 -3.14 23.07
CA TYR A 267 -13.19 -1.78 22.97
C TYR A 267 -14.02 -0.95 21.99
N ALA A 268 -14.25 -1.48 20.80
CA ALA A 268 -14.94 -0.77 19.72
C ALA A 268 -16.36 -0.35 20.15
N LYS A 269 -17.14 -1.27 20.72
CA LYS A 269 -18.49 -1.01 21.23
C LYS A 269 -18.51 0.15 22.24
N ARG A 270 -17.68 0.09 23.28
CA ARG A 270 -17.63 1.12 24.33
C ARG A 270 -17.11 2.46 23.83
N ALA A 271 -16.13 2.45 22.94
CA ALA A 271 -15.65 3.68 22.31
C ALA A 271 -16.72 4.30 21.39
N ALA A 272 -17.56 3.49 20.73
CA ALA A 272 -18.67 3.98 19.92
C ALA A 272 -19.74 4.62 20.81
N GLU A 273 -20.14 3.94 21.89
CA GLU A 273 -21.09 4.45 22.90
C GLU A 273 -20.60 5.76 23.54
N ALA A 274 -19.28 5.91 23.74
CA ALA A 274 -18.67 7.14 24.23
C ALA A 274 -18.52 8.25 23.16
N GLY A 275 -18.85 8.00 21.89
CA GLY A 275 -18.64 8.94 20.78
C GLY A 275 -17.15 9.24 20.52
N ARG A 276 -16.28 8.27 20.80
CA ARG A 276 -14.81 8.39 20.70
C ARG A 276 -14.19 7.42 19.70
N LEU A 277 -14.95 6.50 19.12
CA LEU A 277 -14.46 5.53 18.16
C LEU A 277 -14.09 6.17 16.82
N ALA A 278 -12.92 5.82 16.28
CA ALA A 278 -12.58 6.14 14.90
C ALA A 278 -13.57 5.45 13.94
N TYR A 279 -13.97 6.14 12.86
CA TYR A 279 -14.94 5.63 11.89
C TYR A 279 -16.38 5.47 12.40
N GLY A 280 -16.68 5.93 13.63
CA GLY A 280 -18.03 6.18 14.13
C GLY A 280 -18.80 4.95 14.62
N THR A 281 -18.75 3.83 13.88
CA THR A 281 -19.44 2.59 14.25
C THR A 281 -18.45 1.46 14.54
N GLU A 282 -18.85 0.52 15.38
CA GLU A 282 -18.07 -0.70 15.68
C GLU A 282 -17.68 -1.43 14.39
N GLU A 283 -18.64 -1.70 13.51
CA GLU A 283 -18.41 -2.42 12.27
C GLU A 283 -17.40 -1.72 11.34
N ALA A 284 -17.55 -0.41 11.13
CA ALA A 284 -16.65 0.35 10.28
C ALA A 284 -15.22 0.41 10.86
N PHE A 285 -15.09 0.48 12.19
CA PHE A 285 -13.81 0.41 12.87
C PHE A 285 -13.16 -0.98 12.67
N LEU A 286 -13.90 -2.07 12.89
CA LEU A 286 -13.40 -3.43 12.78
C LEU A 286 -12.96 -3.76 11.35
N GLU A 287 -13.74 -3.36 10.34
CA GLU A 287 -13.36 -3.45 8.93
C GLU A 287 -12.05 -2.72 8.65
N LYS A 288 -11.91 -1.47 9.11
CA LYS A 288 -10.67 -0.70 8.91
C LYS A 288 -9.48 -1.32 9.66
N ALA A 289 -9.71 -1.90 10.84
CA ALA A 289 -8.66 -2.57 11.60
C ALA A 289 -8.18 -3.85 10.86
N LEU A 290 -9.12 -4.60 10.26
CA LEU A 290 -8.80 -5.75 9.40
C LEU A 290 -8.07 -5.33 8.11
N GLU A 291 -8.50 -4.26 7.45
CA GLU A 291 -7.79 -3.70 6.31
C GLU A 291 -6.34 -3.38 6.68
N ARG A 292 -6.09 -2.79 7.87
CA ARG A 292 -4.72 -2.58 8.36
C ARG A 292 -4.00 -3.91 8.54
N LYS A 293 -4.57 -4.88 9.25
CA LYS A 293 -3.96 -6.21 9.48
C LYS A 293 -3.54 -6.86 8.15
N ARG A 294 -4.41 -6.83 7.14
CA ARG A 294 -4.14 -7.43 5.81
C ARG A 294 -3.12 -6.64 5.00
N ALA A 295 -3.08 -5.31 5.12
CA ALA A 295 -2.15 -4.47 4.37
C ALA A 295 -0.78 -4.28 5.04
N MET A 296 -0.64 -4.53 6.35
CA MET A 296 0.53 -4.11 7.11
C MET A 296 1.84 -4.71 6.62
N ARG A 297 1.84 -5.97 6.16
CA ARG A 297 3.06 -6.63 5.66
C ARG A 297 3.62 -5.88 4.45
N LYS A 298 2.74 -5.48 3.52
CA LYS A 298 3.12 -4.68 2.35
C LYS A 298 3.62 -3.30 2.78
N GLN A 299 2.89 -2.62 3.66
CA GLN A 299 3.26 -1.29 4.17
C GLN A 299 4.62 -1.30 4.88
N LEU A 300 4.88 -2.30 5.72
CA LEU A 300 6.17 -2.47 6.39
C LEU A 300 7.28 -2.78 5.39
N LYS A 301 7.03 -3.60 4.36
CA LYS A 301 8.02 -3.86 3.32
C LYS A 301 8.42 -2.58 2.57
N GLU A 302 7.43 -1.76 2.22
CA GLU A 302 7.66 -0.45 1.58
C GLU A 302 8.45 0.48 2.52
N PHE A 303 8.01 0.61 3.78
CA PHE A 303 8.68 1.45 4.78
C PHE A 303 10.15 1.05 5.00
N TYR A 304 10.43 -0.23 5.22
CA TYR A 304 11.80 -0.72 5.41
C TYR A 304 12.66 -0.56 4.15
N GLY A 305 12.08 -0.76 2.96
CA GLY A 305 12.75 -0.48 1.70
C GLY A 305 13.14 0.99 1.56
N ASP A 306 12.22 1.89 1.91
CA ASP A 306 12.48 3.34 1.90
C ASP A 306 13.57 3.74 2.91
N LEU A 307 13.64 3.08 4.08
CA LEU A 307 14.73 3.27 5.05
C LEU A 307 16.09 2.90 4.45
N ASP A 308 16.18 1.75 3.77
CA ASP A 308 17.43 1.28 3.16
C ASP A 308 17.86 2.19 2.00
N VAL A 309 16.92 2.65 1.17
CA VAL A 309 17.18 3.64 0.11
C VAL A 309 17.71 4.94 0.71
N SER A 310 17.05 5.44 1.76
CA SER A 310 17.46 6.68 2.44
C SER A 310 18.87 6.56 3.03
N ARG A 311 19.17 5.43 3.70
CA ARG A 311 20.49 5.15 4.24
C ARG A 311 21.56 5.09 3.16
N LYS A 312 21.32 4.37 2.06
CA LYS A 312 22.28 4.28 0.94
C LYS A 312 22.59 5.67 0.39
N LYS A 313 21.57 6.50 0.20
CA LYS A 313 21.73 7.89 -0.23
C LYS A 313 22.55 8.72 0.77
N ALA A 314 22.26 8.61 2.06
CA ALA A 314 23.00 9.32 3.10
C ALA A 314 24.49 8.91 3.16
N LEU A 315 24.79 7.65 2.87
CA LEU A 315 26.15 7.11 2.81
C LEU A 315 26.86 7.37 1.46
N GLY A 316 26.26 8.16 0.56
CA GLY A 316 26.83 8.44 -0.77
C GLY A 316 26.91 7.22 -1.70
N LYS A 317 26.19 6.14 -1.39
CA LYS A 317 26.12 4.95 -2.25
C LYS A 317 25.11 5.22 -3.36
N VAL A 318 25.51 4.94 -4.61
CA VAL A 318 24.60 4.98 -5.75
C VAL A 318 23.49 3.95 -5.51
N VAL A 319 22.25 4.43 -5.44
CA VAL A 319 21.08 3.54 -5.38
C VAL A 319 20.84 3.07 -6.81
N GLU A 320 21.36 1.90 -7.15
CA GLU A 320 20.95 1.22 -8.38
C GLU A 320 19.44 0.93 -8.29
N ALA A 321 18.69 1.35 -9.31
CA ALA A 321 17.27 1.08 -9.37
C ALA A 321 17.04 -0.42 -9.30
N VAL A 322 16.31 -0.89 -8.28
CA VAL A 322 15.93 -2.30 -8.17
C VAL A 322 14.98 -2.59 -9.33
N PRO A 323 15.26 -3.56 -10.20
CA PRO A 323 14.41 -3.86 -11.33
C PRO A 323 13.02 -4.29 -10.84
N PHE A 324 11.99 -3.70 -11.44
CA PHE A 324 10.57 -3.89 -11.11
C PHE A 324 10.08 -5.34 -11.28
N ARG A 325 10.85 -6.16 -12.01
CA ARG A 325 10.67 -7.60 -12.21
C ARG A 325 11.95 -8.14 -12.85
N ASP A 326 12.31 -9.40 -12.60
CA ASP A 326 13.24 -10.11 -13.49
C ASP A 326 12.57 -10.22 -14.86
N VAL A 327 13.02 -9.40 -15.79
CA VAL A 327 12.69 -9.55 -17.20
C VAL A 327 13.43 -10.80 -17.66
N ASP A 328 12.73 -11.94 -17.66
CA ASP A 328 13.36 -13.21 -17.96
C ASP A 328 14.01 -13.20 -19.36
N ALA A 329 15.01 -14.05 -19.57
CA ALA A 329 15.72 -14.15 -20.84
C ALA A 329 14.77 -14.48 -22.02
N ALA A 330 13.58 -15.04 -21.76
CA ALA A 330 12.59 -15.30 -22.79
C ALA A 330 11.89 -14.02 -23.26
N PHE A 331 11.55 -13.10 -22.36
CA PHE A 331 11.01 -11.79 -22.71
C PHE A 331 12.04 -10.97 -23.49
N VAL A 332 13.30 -10.92 -23.03
CA VAL A 332 14.36 -10.22 -23.78
C VAL A 332 14.51 -10.80 -25.18
N ARG A 333 14.50 -12.13 -25.34
CA ARG A 333 14.50 -12.77 -26.67
C ARG A 333 13.30 -12.34 -27.53
N LYS A 334 12.10 -12.26 -26.96
CA LYS A 334 10.89 -11.79 -27.67
C LYS A 334 11.01 -10.34 -28.11
N VAL A 335 11.56 -9.46 -27.27
CA VAL A 335 11.83 -8.06 -27.62
C VAL A 335 12.81 -7.95 -28.78
N LYS A 336 13.87 -8.77 -28.78
CA LYS A 336 14.83 -8.81 -29.91
C LYS A 336 14.18 -9.33 -31.19
N GLN A 337 13.33 -10.35 -31.09
CA GLN A 337 12.62 -10.93 -32.23
C GLN A 337 11.57 -9.99 -32.82
N SER A 338 10.96 -9.13 -32.00
CA SER A 338 9.93 -8.20 -32.47
C SER A 338 10.48 -6.92 -33.10
N GLY A 339 11.79 -6.66 -32.97
CA GLY A 339 12.44 -5.51 -33.59
C GLY A 339 11.75 -4.19 -33.25
N THR A 340 11.41 -3.41 -34.27
CA THR A 340 10.75 -2.10 -34.11
C THR A 340 9.30 -2.18 -33.61
N MET A 341 8.68 -3.36 -33.64
CA MET A 341 7.30 -3.56 -33.13
C MET A 341 7.25 -3.66 -31.61
N GLY A 342 8.38 -3.98 -30.95
CA GLY A 342 8.46 -4.08 -29.49
C GLY A 342 7.63 -5.21 -28.87
N GLN A 343 7.57 -5.25 -27.55
CA GLN A 343 6.75 -6.15 -26.75
C GLN A 343 6.00 -5.34 -25.71
N SER A 344 4.70 -5.58 -25.60
CA SER A 344 3.86 -5.00 -24.56
C SER A 344 4.17 -5.63 -23.21
N LEU A 345 4.32 -4.78 -22.19
CA LEU A 345 4.44 -5.12 -20.79
C LEU A 345 3.26 -4.49 -20.06
N MET A 346 2.31 -5.34 -19.63
CA MET A 346 1.18 -4.89 -18.84
C MET A 346 1.65 -4.41 -17.47
N VAL A 347 1.18 -3.24 -17.07
CA VAL A 347 1.46 -2.63 -15.77
C VAL A 347 0.16 -2.43 -15.01
N ALA A 348 0.09 -2.95 -13.79
CA ALA A 348 -1.04 -2.74 -12.90
C ALA A 348 -0.96 -1.36 -12.27
N GLY A 349 -2.05 -0.60 -12.30
CA GLY A 349 -2.18 0.70 -11.65
C GLY A 349 -2.77 1.77 -12.56
N ASP A 350 -3.32 2.80 -11.93
CA ASP A 350 -4.01 3.90 -12.62
C ASP A 350 -3.07 4.98 -13.14
N ASP A 351 -1.76 4.82 -12.96
CA ASP A 351 -0.78 5.84 -13.32
C ASP A 351 -0.47 5.89 -14.82
N PHE A 352 -0.59 4.75 -15.51
CA PHE A 352 -0.43 4.65 -16.96
C PHE A 352 -1.81 4.60 -17.63
N GLU A 353 -2.02 5.45 -18.64
CA GLU A 353 -3.32 5.62 -19.30
C GLU A 353 -3.85 4.31 -19.87
N ASN A 354 -2.96 3.53 -20.49
CA ASN A 354 -3.31 2.28 -21.16
C ASN A 354 -2.91 1.03 -20.39
N MET A 355 -2.45 1.16 -19.13
CA MET A 355 -1.94 0.05 -18.32
C MET A 355 -0.90 -0.84 -19.04
N ASN A 356 -0.16 -0.24 -19.97
CA ASN A 356 0.76 -0.95 -20.85
C ASN A 356 2.00 -0.09 -21.12
N LEU A 357 3.16 -0.74 -21.15
CA LEU A 357 4.44 -0.21 -21.55
C LEU A 357 4.93 -0.97 -22.78
N LEU A 358 5.35 -0.27 -23.82
CA LEU A 358 5.94 -0.88 -25.00
C LEU A 358 7.47 -0.93 -24.83
N VAL A 359 8.06 -2.11 -24.94
CA VAL A 359 9.50 -2.32 -24.80
C VAL A 359 10.10 -2.77 -26.12
N TYR A 360 11.10 -2.07 -26.65
CA TYR A 360 11.80 -2.47 -27.88
C TYR A 360 13.31 -2.29 -27.75
N GLU A 361 14.08 -3.05 -28.54
CA GLU A 361 15.53 -2.88 -28.60
C GLU A 361 15.90 -1.79 -29.61
N VAL A 362 16.71 -0.83 -29.18
CA VAL A 362 17.31 0.18 -30.04
C VAL A 362 18.76 -0.23 -30.28
N GLN A 363 19.10 -0.42 -31.55
CA GLN A 363 20.42 -0.90 -31.96
C GLN A 363 21.54 -0.01 -31.39
N GLY A 364 22.47 -0.62 -30.66
CA GLY A 364 23.59 0.07 -30.01
C GLY A 364 23.24 0.90 -28.77
N LYS A 365 21.95 0.98 -28.38
CA LYS A 365 21.47 1.78 -27.23
C LYS A 365 20.71 0.97 -26.18
N GLY A 366 20.46 -0.32 -26.43
CA GLY A 366 19.83 -1.22 -25.47
C GLY A 366 18.29 -1.20 -25.54
N LEU A 367 17.63 -1.51 -24.43
CA LEU A 367 16.16 -1.53 -24.37
C LEU A 367 15.60 -0.12 -24.15
N PHE A 368 14.57 0.22 -24.92
CA PHE A 368 13.78 1.42 -24.78
C PHE A 368 12.37 1.07 -24.31
N ILE A 369 11.81 1.88 -23.41
CA ILE A 369 10.48 1.68 -22.83
C ILE A 369 9.64 2.92 -23.09
N GLU A 370 8.50 2.73 -23.74
CA GLU A 370 7.54 3.77 -24.06
C GLU A 370 6.24 3.53 -23.31
N GLY A 371 5.65 4.59 -22.75
CA GLY A 371 4.40 4.51 -22.02
C GLY A 371 3.72 5.86 -21.92
N LYS A 372 2.38 5.85 -21.84
CA LYS A 372 1.58 7.06 -21.67
C LYS A 372 1.15 7.20 -20.22
N LEU A 373 1.69 8.20 -19.53
CA LEU A 373 1.30 8.54 -18.15
C LEU A 373 0.01 9.35 -18.14
N ARG A 374 -0.84 9.11 -17.15
CA ARG A 374 -1.96 10.03 -16.87
C ARG A 374 -1.40 11.35 -16.36
N ALA A 375 -2.07 12.46 -16.68
CA ALA A 375 -1.59 13.81 -16.37
C ALA A 375 -1.22 13.99 -14.88
N GLN A 376 -2.04 13.47 -13.96
CA GLN A 376 -1.76 13.56 -12.52
C GLN A 376 -0.48 12.80 -12.11
N SER A 377 -0.21 11.66 -12.74
CA SER A 377 0.94 10.80 -12.45
C SER A 377 2.21 11.34 -13.11
N GLN A 378 2.08 11.94 -14.29
CA GLN A 378 3.14 12.73 -14.93
C GLN A 378 3.56 13.90 -14.04
N SER A 379 2.62 14.67 -13.50
CA SER A 379 2.93 15.79 -12.60
C SER A 379 3.65 15.34 -11.33
N LYS A 380 3.21 14.22 -10.71
CA LYS A 380 3.91 13.63 -9.55
C LYS A 380 5.32 13.16 -9.90
N LEU A 381 5.51 12.57 -11.08
CA LEU A 381 6.82 12.14 -11.56
C LEU A 381 7.75 13.33 -11.77
N LEU A 382 7.29 14.39 -12.43
CA LEU A 382 8.08 15.60 -12.67
C LEU A 382 8.47 16.30 -11.36
N GLN A 383 7.55 16.37 -10.38
CA GLN A 383 7.86 16.88 -9.04
C GLN A 383 8.94 16.07 -8.33
N ARG A 384 8.89 14.73 -8.40
CA ARG A 384 9.92 13.85 -7.82
C ARG A 384 11.28 13.99 -8.51
N LEU A 385 11.30 14.40 -9.77
CA LEU A 385 12.51 14.69 -10.54
C LEU A 385 13.02 16.12 -10.35
N GLY A 386 12.38 16.92 -9.50
CA GLY A 386 12.77 18.32 -9.24
C GLY A 386 12.42 19.27 -10.40
N ILE A 387 11.54 18.86 -11.31
CA ILE A 387 11.05 19.68 -12.41
C ILE A 387 9.75 20.34 -11.96
N ASP A 388 9.78 21.65 -11.73
CA ASP A 388 8.58 22.43 -11.40
C ASP A 388 7.66 22.51 -12.62
N ALA A 389 6.67 21.61 -12.66
CA ALA A 389 5.70 21.52 -13.74
C ALA A 389 4.50 22.46 -13.56
N GLY A 390 4.53 23.40 -12.59
CA GLY A 390 3.56 24.48 -12.46
C GLY A 390 2.12 24.05 -12.69
N VAL A 391 1.50 23.39 -11.69
CA VAL A 391 0.06 23.10 -11.73
C VAL A 391 -0.66 24.45 -11.82
N THR A 392 -1.09 24.78 -13.01
CA THR A 392 -1.87 25.98 -13.31
C THR A 392 -3.22 25.54 -13.84
N ASP A 393 -4.22 26.36 -13.59
CA ASP A 393 -5.65 26.10 -13.79
C ASP A 393 -5.98 25.37 -15.10
N ALA A 394 -7.07 24.59 -15.04
CA ALA A 394 -7.64 23.81 -16.13
C ALA A 394 -7.43 24.54 -17.47
N ASP A 395 -6.64 23.94 -18.35
CA ASP A 395 -6.22 24.58 -19.60
C ASP A 395 -7.45 24.81 -20.49
N PRO A 396 -7.89 26.07 -20.67
CA PRO A 396 -9.13 26.37 -21.38
C PRO A 396 -9.01 26.10 -22.89
N TYR A 397 -7.79 25.91 -23.40
CA TYR A 397 -7.51 25.70 -24.82
C TYR A 397 -7.20 24.24 -25.15
N TRP A 398 -6.70 23.46 -24.18
CA TRP A 398 -6.16 22.11 -24.39
C TRP A 398 -7.07 21.18 -25.22
N GLU A 399 -8.33 21.00 -24.80
CA GLU A 399 -9.26 20.10 -25.49
C GLU A 399 -9.52 20.52 -26.95
N ARG A 400 -9.57 21.83 -27.21
CA ARG A 400 -9.80 22.39 -28.54
C ARG A 400 -8.55 22.31 -29.42
N VAL A 401 -7.38 22.59 -28.85
CA VAL A 401 -6.07 22.40 -29.50
C VAL A 401 -5.87 20.93 -29.87
N LEU A 402 -6.15 20.02 -28.94
CA LEU A 402 -6.00 18.59 -29.15
C LEU A 402 -6.95 18.07 -30.23
N LYS A 403 -8.21 18.52 -30.23
CA LYS A 403 -9.19 18.16 -31.27
C LYS A 403 -8.75 18.62 -32.66
N VAL A 404 -8.25 19.85 -32.75
CA VAL A 404 -7.68 20.40 -33.99
C VAL A 404 -6.48 19.57 -34.46
N ALA A 405 -5.51 19.30 -33.57
CA ALA A 405 -4.31 18.56 -33.92
C ALA A 405 -4.61 17.12 -34.35
N LYS A 406 -5.53 16.43 -33.65
CA LYS A 406 -5.96 15.07 -34.01
C LYS A 406 -6.64 15.04 -35.39
N SER A 407 -7.54 15.97 -35.66
CA SER A 407 -8.25 16.04 -36.95
C SER A 407 -7.29 16.35 -38.11
N TYR A 408 -6.39 17.32 -37.94
CA TYR A 408 -5.34 17.60 -38.93
C TYR A 408 -4.42 16.39 -39.17
N ASN A 409 -4.00 15.69 -38.10
CA ASN A 409 -3.17 14.50 -38.24
C ASN A 409 -3.91 13.33 -38.89
N HIS A 410 -5.22 13.21 -38.68
CA HIS A 410 -6.05 12.18 -39.29
C HIS A 410 -6.25 12.42 -40.78
N HIS A 411 -6.65 13.63 -41.17
CA HIS A 411 -6.98 13.98 -42.55
C HIS A 411 -5.78 14.34 -43.42
N LEU A 412 -4.70 14.88 -42.83
CA LEU A 412 -3.49 15.25 -43.56
C LEU A 412 -2.31 14.29 -43.27
N GLY A 413 -2.53 13.24 -42.48
CA GLY A 413 -1.52 12.22 -42.20
C GLY A 413 -1.23 11.28 -43.39
N PRO A 414 -0.29 10.34 -43.24
CA PRO A 414 0.13 9.42 -44.31
C PRO A 414 -0.98 8.49 -44.87
N LYS A 415 -2.16 8.48 -44.24
CA LYS A 415 -3.36 7.72 -44.61
C LYS A 415 -4.62 8.60 -44.70
N GLY A 416 -4.45 9.92 -44.63
CA GLY A 416 -5.56 10.88 -44.66
C GLY A 416 -6.06 11.15 -46.08
N ASP A 417 -7.26 11.72 -46.17
CA ASP A 417 -7.95 12.08 -47.42
C ASP A 417 -7.45 13.41 -48.02
N GLY A 418 -6.49 14.08 -47.37
CA GLY A 418 -5.92 15.35 -47.80
C GLY A 418 -6.85 16.54 -47.61
N ALA A 419 -8.03 16.34 -47.01
CA ALA A 419 -9.06 17.35 -46.88
C ALA A 419 -9.46 17.53 -45.41
N VAL A 420 -9.08 18.67 -44.82
CA VAL A 420 -9.53 19.00 -43.46
C VAL A 420 -11.03 19.31 -43.49
N PRO A 421 -11.84 18.67 -42.64
CA PRO A 421 -13.27 18.96 -42.57
C PRO A 421 -13.54 20.42 -42.24
N GLU A 422 -14.58 21.00 -42.83
CA GLU A 422 -14.94 22.41 -42.63
C GLU A 422 -15.11 22.79 -41.15
N HIS A 423 -15.70 21.90 -40.35
CA HIS A 423 -15.88 22.11 -38.92
C HIS A 423 -14.54 22.24 -38.17
N THR A 424 -13.51 21.49 -38.61
CA THR A 424 -12.16 21.56 -38.04
C THR A 424 -11.45 22.85 -38.51
N ALA A 425 -11.60 23.23 -39.79
CA ALA A 425 -11.06 24.47 -40.32
C ALA A 425 -11.70 25.72 -39.68
N LYS A 426 -12.99 25.65 -39.33
CA LYS A 426 -13.69 26.68 -38.56
C LYS A 426 -13.17 26.78 -37.14
N LEU A 427 -13.11 25.66 -36.42
CA LEU A 427 -12.57 25.59 -35.06
C LEU A 427 -11.13 26.11 -34.98
N TRP A 428 -10.31 25.82 -36.00
CA TRP A 428 -8.96 26.35 -36.14
C TRP A 428 -8.91 27.88 -36.18
N LYS A 429 -9.73 28.49 -37.04
CA LYS A 429 -9.76 29.95 -37.21
C LYS A 429 -10.24 30.64 -35.94
N GLU A 430 -11.27 30.09 -35.29
CA GLU A 430 -11.79 30.58 -34.01
C GLU A 430 -10.70 30.50 -32.92
N LEU A 431 -10.02 29.36 -32.82
CA LEU A 431 -8.96 29.14 -31.84
C LEU A 431 -7.76 30.09 -32.06
N LEU A 432 -7.34 30.33 -33.31
CA LEU A 432 -6.28 31.31 -33.59
C LEU A 432 -6.69 32.74 -33.24
N ALA A 433 -7.94 33.13 -33.47
CA ALA A 433 -8.44 34.44 -33.12
C ALA A 433 -8.53 34.64 -31.61
N GLU A 434 -8.93 33.61 -30.86
CA GLU A 434 -8.97 33.63 -29.40
C GLU A 434 -7.58 33.62 -28.77
N LEU A 435 -6.71 32.69 -29.20
CA LEU A 435 -5.31 32.66 -28.79
C LEU A 435 -4.59 33.95 -29.15
N GLY A 436 -5.04 34.66 -30.20
CA GLY A 436 -4.58 35.97 -30.66
C GLY A 436 -4.82 37.10 -29.65
N LYS A 437 -5.89 37.00 -28.86
CA LYS A 437 -6.31 38.00 -27.87
C LYS A 437 -5.73 37.73 -26.47
N ASP A 438 -5.25 36.51 -26.21
CA ASP A 438 -4.59 36.14 -24.97
C ASP A 438 -3.07 36.31 -25.08
N GLU A 439 -2.51 37.15 -24.21
CA GLU A 439 -1.08 37.48 -24.12
C GLU A 439 -0.30 36.55 -23.18
N SER A 440 -0.94 35.54 -22.59
CA SER A 440 -0.29 34.55 -21.74
C SER A 440 0.79 33.74 -22.50
N ASP A 441 1.84 33.32 -21.79
CA ASP A 441 2.89 32.47 -22.38
C ASP A 441 2.33 31.14 -22.91
N ARG A 442 1.28 30.64 -22.26
CA ARG A 442 0.51 29.46 -22.67
C ARG A 442 -0.17 29.69 -24.02
N ALA A 443 -0.92 30.79 -24.18
CA ALA A 443 -1.57 31.11 -25.45
C ALA A 443 -0.56 31.39 -26.57
N LYS A 444 0.56 32.06 -26.25
CA LYS A 444 1.69 32.25 -27.18
C LYS A 444 2.27 30.91 -27.64
N SER A 445 2.44 29.94 -26.73
CA SER A 445 2.92 28.59 -27.06
C SER A 445 1.95 27.85 -27.99
N TYR A 446 0.65 27.84 -27.67
CA TYR A 446 -0.36 27.21 -28.55
C TYR A 446 -0.48 27.90 -29.90
N ARG A 447 -0.40 29.23 -29.95
CA ARG A 447 -0.40 29.99 -31.20
C ARG A 447 0.76 29.59 -32.09
N ARG A 448 1.97 29.39 -31.52
CA ARG A 448 3.14 28.88 -32.24
C ARG A 448 2.94 27.45 -32.74
N TYR A 449 2.43 26.55 -31.88
CA TYR A 449 2.20 25.15 -32.25
C TYR A 449 1.17 25.00 -33.38
N ILE A 450 0.02 25.67 -33.26
CA ILE A 450 -1.02 25.72 -34.27
C ILE A 450 -0.47 26.39 -35.55
N ALA A 451 0.24 27.53 -35.47
CA ALA A 451 0.85 28.12 -36.66
C ALA A 451 1.88 27.19 -37.34
N ALA A 452 2.66 26.42 -36.57
CA ALA A 452 3.64 25.46 -37.09
C ALA A 452 2.98 24.31 -37.85
N LEU A 453 1.88 23.74 -37.33
CA LEU A 453 1.10 22.70 -38.02
C LEU A 453 0.62 23.16 -39.42
N ALA A 454 0.29 24.44 -39.58
CA ALA A 454 -0.06 25.02 -40.88
C ALA A 454 1.15 25.29 -41.78
N LYS A 455 2.29 25.68 -41.21
CA LYS A 455 3.53 25.99 -41.95
C LYS A 455 4.21 24.71 -42.46
N GLU A 456 4.28 23.67 -41.63
CA GLU A 456 4.82 22.35 -42.00
C GLU A 456 4.10 21.74 -43.21
N ARG A 457 2.84 22.10 -43.44
CA ARG A 457 1.96 21.43 -44.42
C ARG A 457 1.58 22.31 -45.63
N LYS A 458 1.99 23.58 -45.65
CA LYS A 458 1.90 24.48 -46.83
C LYS A 458 3.03 24.31 -47.85
N GLY A 459 3.93 23.34 -47.66
CA GLY A 459 4.90 22.93 -48.69
C GLY A 459 6.34 23.37 -48.48
N GLU A 460 6.81 23.59 -47.24
CA GLU A 460 8.22 23.96 -46.97
C GLU A 460 8.97 23.04 -45.98
N VAL A 461 8.51 21.80 -45.76
CA VAL A 461 9.33 20.81 -45.04
C VAL A 461 9.27 19.46 -45.78
N ALA A 462 10.42 19.03 -46.29
CA ALA A 462 10.60 17.69 -46.83
C ALA A 462 10.44 16.67 -45.69
N TRP A 463 9.44 15.79 -45.76
CA TRP A 463 9.18 14.69 -44.81
C TRP A 463 10.19 13.56 -44.93
N ALA A 464 11.44 13.92 -45.13
CA ALA A 464 12.52 13.02 -45.44
C ALA A 464 13.68 13.20 -44.47
N LYS A 465 13.52 13.80 -43.27
CA LYS A 465 14.59 13.83 -42.26
C LYS A 465 14.06 13.74 -40.83
N ASP A 466 14.68 12.92 -39.99
CA ASP A 466 14.42 12.86 -38.54
C ASP A 466 15.02 14.07 -37.78
N ALA A 467 14.85 14.12 -36.45
CA ALA A 467 15.32 15.22 -35.60
C ALA A 467 16.86 15.40 -35.54
N VAL A 468 17.63 14.54 -36.23
CA VAL A 468 19.08 14.66 -36.43
C VAL A 468 19.47 14.74 -37.92
N GLY A 469 18.50 14.91 -38.82
CA GLY A 469 18.75 15.23 -40.23
C GLY A 469 18.91 14.02 -41.16
N GLN A 470 18.50 12.81 -40.76
CA GLN A 470 18.66 11.60 -41.56
C GLN A 470 17.39 11.14 -42.29
N LEU A 471 17.57 10.66 -43.53
CA LEU A 471 16.48 10.28 -44.43
C LEU A 471 15.73 9.03 -43.98
N VAL A 472 14.41 9.15 -43.81
CA VAL A 472 13.53 8.03 -43.41
C VAL A 472 12.68 7.63 -44.62
N GLU A 473 12.94 6.46 -45.18
CA GLU A 473 12.08 5.86 -46.21
C GLU A 473 11.07 4.87 -45.62
N LYS A 474 9.89 4.81 -46.23
CA LYS A 474 8.76 4.00 -45.78
C LYS A 474 8.94 2.55 -46.26
N TYR A 475 9.08 1.61 -45.34
CA TYR A 475 8.99 0.18 -45.66
C TYR A 475 7.59 -0.16 -46.19
N SER A 476 7.53 -0.72 -47.40
CA SER A 476 6.31 -1.33 -47.97
C SER A 476 6.54 -2.85 -48.04
N PRO A 477 5.75 -3.67 -47.33
CA PRO A 477 5.88 -5.12 -47.45
C PRO A 477 5.49 -5.56 -48.87
N PRO A 478 6.15 -6.59 -49.44
CA PRO A 478 5.78 -7.11 -50.75
C PRO A 478 4.34 -7.65 -50.72
N LYS A 479 3.54 -7.32 -51.74
CA LYS A 479 2.24 -7.95 -51.98
C LYS A 479 2.48 -9.42 -52.31
N GLY A 480 2.29 -10.31 -51.34
CA GLY A 480 2.27 -11.75 -51.57
C GLY A 480 0.90 -12.18 -52.08
N ASP A 481 0.88 -12.88 -53.20
CA ASP A 481 -0.29 -13.50 -53.81
C ASP A 481 -1.03 -14.39 -52.81
N LEU A 482 -2.34 -14.18 -52.66
CA LEU A 482 -3.22 -15.09 -51.94
C LEU A 482 -3.45 -16.35 -52.79
N PRO A 483 -3.10 -17.56 -52.31
CA PRO A 483 -3.58 -18.80 -52.93
C PRO A 483 -5.10 -18.91 -52.68
N GLY A 484 -5.82 -19.24 -53.74
CA GLY A 484 -7.27 -19.13 -53.81
C GLY A 484 -8.08 -19.97 -52.82
N GLY A 485 -9.29 -19.45 -52.57
CA GLY A 485 -10.53 -20.20 -52.41
C GLY A 485 -10.66 -21.16 -51.24
N VAL A 486 -11.35 -20.72 -50.18
CA VAL A 486 -12.52 -21.44 -49.65
C VAL A 486 -13.54 -20.40 -49.16
N SER A 487 -14.76 -20.51 -49.67
CA SER A 487 -15.95 -19.80 -49.21
C SER A 487 -16.34 -20.21 -47.80
N LEU A 488 -16.68 -19.25 -46.95
CA LEU A 488 -17.86 -19.29 -46.07
C LEU A 488 -18.41 -17.87 -45.92
#